data_AF-A0A9D9YDI8-F1
#
_entry.id   AF-A0A9D9YDI8-F1
#
_cell.length_a   1.000
_cell.length_b   1.000
_cell.length_c   1.000
_cell.angle_alpha   90.00
_cell.angle_beta   90.00
_cell.angle_gamma   90.00
#
_symmetry.space_group_name_H-M   'P 1'
#
loop_
_entity.id
_entity.type
_entity.pdbx_description
1 polymer ?
#
loop_
_entity_poly.entity_id
_entity_poly.type
_entity_poly.pdbx_seq_one_letter_code
_entity_poly.pdbx_strand_id
1 'polypeptide(L)'
;MIRAILIAAPLPALLMFPAPFFMLLTCIASIAFPPAGILYGVLADALYFAPGAASVPQGIIYGTAATLAGFLISRFFSTRVAGFGA
;
A
#
# COMPACT_ATOMS: atom_id res chain seq x y z
N MET A 1 2.25 -16.82 7.71
CA MET A 1 0.91 -16.43 8.22
C MET A 1 0.79 -14.92 8.39
N ILE A 2 1.69 -14.26 9.14
CA ILE A 2 1.58 -12.80 9.40
C ILE A 2 1.59 -11.93 8.13
N ARG A 3 2.40 -12.29 7.11
CA ARG A 3 2.43 -11.56 5.82
C ARG A 3 1.08 -11.56 5.10
N ALA A 4 0.36 -12.69 5.11
CA ALA A 4 -0.94 -12.78 4.46
C ALA A 4 -1.97 -11.88 5.16
N ILE A 5 -1.91 -11.80 6.49
CA ILE A 5 -2.77 -10.89 7.27
C ILE A 5 -2.45 -9.43 6.95
N LEU A 6 -1.18 -9.05 6.90
CA LEU A 6 -0.77 -7.68 6.56
C LEU A 6 -1.20 -7.28 5.15
N ILE A 7 -1.14 -8.20 4.19
CA ILE A 7 -1.61 -7.95 2.83
C ILE A 7 -3.13 -7.90 2.78
N ALA A 8 -3.86 -8.75 3.51
CA ALA A 8 -5.32 -8.78 3.46
C ALA A 8 -6.00 -7.66 4.28
N ALA A 9 -5.37 -7.15 5.33
CA ALA A 9 -5.93 -6.14 6.25
C ALA A 9 -6.42 -4.82 5.60
N PRO A 10 -5.81 -4.30 4.52
CA PRO A 10 -6.31 -3.11 3.83
C PRO A 10 -7.69 -3.31 3.18
N LEU A 11 -8.08 -4.54 2.82
CA LEU A 11 -9.37 -4.82 2.17
C LEU A 11 -10.59 -4.47 3.05
N PRO A 12 -10.73 -5.00 4.28
CA PRO A 12 -11.81 -4.57 5.17
C PRO A 12 -11.64 -3.11 5.59
N ALA A 13 -10.39 -2.62 5.69
CA ALA A 13 -10.12 -1.24 6.05
C ALA A 13 -10.67 -0.24 5.04
N LEU A 14 -10.63 -0.59 3.76
CA LEU A 14 -11.19 0.21 2.69
C LEU A 14 -12.67 0.55 2.96
N LEU A 15 -13.47 -0.43 3.39
CA LEU A 15 -14.91 -0.25 3.55
C LEU A 15 -15.33 0.25 4.94
N MET A 16 -14.57 -0.12 5.98
CA MET A 16 -14.99 0.06 7.38
C MET A 16 -14.35 1.26 8.07
N PHE A 17 -13.28 1.83 7.51
CA PHE A 17 -12.48 2.85 8.17
C PHE A 17 -12.25 4.07 7.26
N PRO A 18 -11.92 5.24 7.85
CA PRO A 18 -11.64 6.44 7.06
C PRO A 18 -10.34 6.29 6.26
N ALA A 19 -10.24 7.06 5.16
CA ALA A 19 -9.15 7.00 4.20
C ALA A 19 -7.71 6.99 4.79
N PRO A 20 -7.38 7.79 5.84
CA PRO A 20 -6.04 7.75 6.44
C PRO A 20 -5.65 6.38 7.01
N PHE A 21 -6.62 5.64 7.57
CA PHE A 21 -6.37 4.33 8.15
C PHE A 21 -6.09 3.28 7.06
N PHE A 22 -6.89 3.32 5.99
CA PHE A 22 -6.66 2.50 4.81
C PHE A 22 -5.29 2.80 4.16
N MET A 23 -4.91 4.06 4.03
CA MET A 23 -3.61 4.45 3.48
C MET A 23 -2.45 3.92 4.33
N LEU A 24 -2.56 4.02 5.65
CA LEU A 24 -1.55 3.52 6.59
C LEU A 24 -1.39 2.00 6.46
N LEU A 25 -2.49 1.24 6.43
CA LEU A 25 -2.44 -0.21 6.24
C LEU A 25 -1.91 -0.60 4.87
N THR A 26 -2.25 0.15 3.82
CA THR A 26 -1.72 -0.05 2.46
C THR A 26 -0.20 0.15 2.40
N CYS A 27 0.31 1.16 3.13
CA CYS A 27 1.75 1.39 3.26
C CYS A 27 2.45 0.26 4.03
N ILE A 28 1.85 -0.24 5.11
CA ILE A 28 2.39 -1.41 5.82
C ILE A 28 2.39 -2.66 4.93
N ALA A 29 1.31 -2.87 4.17
CA ALA A 29 1.19 -3.98 3.24
C ALA A 29 2.24 -3.91 2.12
N SER A 30 2.56 -2.70 1.62
CA SER A 30 3.56 -2.52 0.55
C SER A 30 4.99 -2.84 1.01
N ILE A 31 5.31 -2.74 2.30
CA ILE A 31 6.61 -3.18 2.82
C ILE A 31 6.76 -4.71 2.67
N ALA A 32 5.68 -5.46 2.91
CA ALA A 32 5.67 -6.92 2.80
C ALA A 32 5.52 -7.41 1.35
N PHE A 33 4.74 -6.69 0.54
CA PHE A 33 4.50 -6.96 -0.87
C PHE A 33 4.37 -5.63 -1.65
N PRO A 34 5.47 -5.09 -2.22
CA PRO A 34 5.47 -3.77 -2.86
C PRO A 34 4.33 -3.52 -3.87
N PRO A 35 3.93 -4.48 -4.72
CA PRO A 35 2.80 -4.29 -5.64
C PRO A 35 1.47 -4.01 -4.95
N ALA A 36 1.31 -4.37 -3.67
CA ALA A 36 0.10 -4.11 -2.88
C ALA A 36 -0.31 -2.63 -2.91
N GLY A 37 0.65 -1.70 -2.83
CA GLY A 37 0.36 -0.26 -2.80
C GLY A 37 -0.45 0.20 -4.00
N ILE A 38 0.06 -0.05 -5.21
CA ILE A 38 -0.63 0.26 -6.47
C ILE A 38 -1.94 -0.52 -6.59
N LEU A 39 -1.96 -1.82 -6.26
CA LEU A 39 -3.19 -2.63 -6.37
C LEU A 39 -4.32 -2.05 -5.52
N TYR A 40 -4.03 -1.70 -4.27
CA TYR A 40 -5.01 -1.09 -3.37
C TYR A 40 -5.35 0.35 -3.77
N GLY A 41 -4.39 1.10 -4.31
CA GLY A 41 -4.62 2.45 -4.83
C GLY A 41 -5.59 2.46 -6.03
N VAL A 42 -5.39 1.56 -6.99
CA VAL A 42 -6.30 1.36 -8.12
C VAL A 42 -7.68 0.92 -7.65
N LEU A 43 -7.73 -0.01 -6.69
CA LEU A 43 -8.99 -0.49 -6.12
C LEU A 43 -9.76 0.64 -5.41
N ALA A 44 -9.06 1.49 -4.66
CA ALA A 44 -9.65 2.63 -3.97
C ALA A 44 -10.22 3.64 -4.96
N ASP A 45 -9.47 4.00 -6.00
CA ASP A 45 -9.99 4.90 -7.02
C ASP A 45 -11.17 4.28 -7.77
N ALA A 46 -11.13 2.98 -8.10
CA ALA A 46 -12.25 2.30 -8.75
C ALA A 46 -13.53 2.30 -7.91
N LEU A 47 -13.41 2.19 -6.58
CA LEU A 47 -14.56 2.15 -5.65
C LEU A 47 -15.07 3.53 -5.24
N TYR A 48 -14.18 4.52 -5.14
CA TYR A 48 -14.51 5.88 -4.72
C TYR A 48 -14.58 6.88 -5.88
N PHE A 49 -14.51 6.41 -7.13
CA PHE A 49 -14.68 7.28 -8.29
C PHE A 49 -16.09 7.87 -8.30
N ALA A 50 -16.19 9.15 -7.94
CA ALA A 50 -17.40 9.94 -8.02
C ALA A 50 -17.30 10.89 -9.22
N PRO A 51 -18.07 10.66 -10.31
CA PRO A 51 -18.07 11.54 -11.47
C PRO A 51 -18.38 12.98 -11.07
N GLY A 52 -17.48 13.91 -11.38
CA GLY A 52 -17.65 15.34 -11.11
C GLY A 52 -17.15 15.84 -9.74
N ALA A 53 -16.85 14.96 -8.79
CA ALA A 53 -16.30 15.34 -7.48
C ALA A 53 -14.78 15.07 -7.37
N ALA A 54 -14.30 13.99 -8.00
CA ALA A 54 -12.88 13.65 -8.03
C ALA A 54 -12.33 13.82 -9.46
N SER A 55 -11.50 14.85 -9.67
CA SER A 55 -10.81 15.09 -10.94
C SER A 55 -9.48 14.36 -11.06
N VAL A 56 -8.96 13.83 -9.94
CA VAL A 56 -7.63 13.23 -9.87
C VAL A 56 -7.72 11.86 -9.18
N PRO A 57 -7.07 10.82 -9.73
CA PRO A 57 -7.01 9.48 -9.12
C PRO A 57 -6.05 9.49 -7.92
N GLN A 58 -6.55 9.92 -6.77
CA GLN A 58 -5.77 10.08 -5.54
C GLN A 58 -5.26 8.73 -5.03
N GLY A 59 -6.09 7.68 -5.09
CA GLY A 59 -5.72 6.33 -4.69
C GLY A 59 -4.50 5.81 -5.43
N ILE A 60 -4.43 5.99 -6.75
CA ILE A 60 -3.28 5.60 -7.57
C ILE A 60 -2.04 6.41 -7.19
N ILE A 61 -2.16 7.71 -6.95
CA ILE A 61 -1.02 8.56 -6.55
C ILE A 61 -0.44 8.08 -5.22
N TYR A 62 -1.28 7.93 -4.20
CA TYR A 62 -0.84 7.46 -2.88
C TYR A 62 -0.37 6.00 -2.92
N GLY A 63 -1.05 5.15 -3.68
CA GLY A 63 -0.66 3.75 -3.88
C GLY A 63 0.70 3.61 -4.53
N THR A 64 1.00 4.44 -5.53
CA THR A 64 2.32 4.49 -6.20
C THR A 64 3.41 4.95 -5.22
N ALA A 65 3.15 6.00 -4.44
CA ALA A 65 4.07 6.46 -3.40
C ALA A 65 4.32 5.36 -2.34
N ALA A 66 3.26 4.67 -1.91
CA ALA A 66 3.34 3.57 -0.95
C ALA A 66 4.15 2.38 -1.52
N THR A 67 3.96 2.04 -2.80
CA THR A 67 4.74 1.00 -3.48
C THR A 67 6.22 1.37 -3.57
N LEU A 68 6.55 2.62 -3.92
CA LEU A 68 7.94 3.10 -3.94
C LEU A 68 8.57 3.05 -2.56
N ALA A 69 7.86 3.52 -1.53
CA ALA A 69 8.33 3.46 -0.15
C ALA A 69 8.56 2.01 0.30
N GLY A 70 7.59 1.13 0.07
CA GLY A 70 7.68 -0.30 0.40
C GLY A 70 8.85 -0.99 -0.31
N PHE A 71 9.08 -0.67 -1.58
CA PHE A 71 10.22 -1.18 -2.35
C PHE A 71 11.56 -0.71 -1.79
N LEU A 72 11.70 0.59 -1.49
CA LEU A 72 12.93 1.15 -0.91
C LEU A 72 13.23 0.54 0.46
N ILE A 73 12.22 0.42 1.31
CA ILE A 73 12.32 -0.17 2.64
C ILE A 73 12.73 -1.64 2.54
N SER A 74 12.02 -2.43 1.73
CA SER A 74 12.30 -3.86 1.53
C SER A 74 13.72 -4.09 1.01
N ARG A 75 14.16 -3.26 0.05
CA ARG A 75 15.53 -3.30 -0.49
C ARG A 75 16.57 -2.93 0.57
N PHE A 76 16.33 -1.88 1.34
CA PHE A 76 17.25 -1.43 2.39
C PHE A 76 17.43 -2.47 3.50
N PHE A 77 16.34 -3.10 3.95
CA PHE A 77 16.41 -4.19 4.91
C PHE A 77 17.18 -5.39 4.34
N SER A 78 16.91 -5.76 3.09
CA SER A 78 17.59 -6.89 2.45
C SER A 78 19.10 -6.65 2.30
N THR A 79 19.52 -5.45 1.87
CA THR A 79 20.94 -5.13 1.70
C THR A 79 21.68 -4.97 3.02
N ARG A 80 21.06 -4.37 4.05
CA ARG A 80 21.69 -4.22 5.37
C ARG A 80 21.79 -5.54 6.13
N VAL A 81 20.76 -6.38 6.08
CA VAL A 81 20.78 -7.67 6.78
C VAL A 81 21.71 -8.67 6.08
N ALA A 82 21.76 -8.68 4.75
CA ALA A 82 22.71 -9.52 4.01
C ALA A 82 24.18 -9.06 4.17
N GLY A 83 24.42 -7.76 4.37
CA GLY A 83 25.77 -7.21 4.54
C GLY A 83 26.44 -7.52 5.90
N PHE A 84 25.70 -8.03 6.89
CA PHE A 84 26.27 -8.47 8.18
C PHE A 84 26.67 -9.96 8.21
N GLY A 85 26.50 -10.69 7.09
CA GLY A 85 26.78 -12.12 6.99
C GLY A 85 27.89 -12.51 6.01
N ALA A 86 28.71 -11.56 5.56
CA ALA A 86 29.87 -11.81 4.68
C ALA A 86 31.18 -11.52 5.43
#